data_AF-A0A958P630-F1
#
_entry.id   AF-A0A958P630-F1
#
_cell.length_a   1.000
_cell.length_b   1.000
_cell.length_c   1.000
_cell.angle_alpha   90.00
_cell.angle_beta   90.00
_cell.angle_gamma   90.00
#
_symmetry.space_group_name_H-M   'P 1'
#
loop_
_entity.id
_entity.type
_entity.pdbx_description
1 polymer ?
#
loop_
_entity_poly.entity_id
_entity_poly.type
_entity_poly.pdbx_seq_one_letter_code
_entity_poly.pdbx_strand_id
1 'polypeptide(L)'
;RNRSQESSFTQTRDSQLHSSSFITDKNRRSKYVYSPSKRKGFNQKVSFNDLNSHSFHSVPSKKDLEGLNDAFTGESLNIKLGLHQCQNCKVYYHTESLQVINSENSGKCVACLSKNIIDVVTGQTYKSGRNYDAEVVTLQNYRKHIGHVITFEGHVPRINISRDGRSYAVMFENKSWKYGLKMIVFRGNVNKVGGKKFINNLKGKRIKIRGLLTCHQTFGYQIIISERSMVLNIQ
;
A
#
# COMPACT_ATOMS: atom_id res chain seq x y z
N ARG A 1 52.83 45.54 7.32
CA ARG A 1 52.45 46.25 8.57
C ARG A 1 51.24 45.53 9.14
N ASN A 2 51.33 45.05 10.40
CA ASN A 2 50.27 44.59 11.34
C ASN A 2 49.29 43.50 10.82
N ARG A 3 49.16 42.27 11.37
CA ARG A 3 48.98 41.78 12.76
C ARG A 3 47.68 42.36 13.37
N SER A 4 46.67 41.57 13.75
CA SER A 4 46.61 40.51 14.79
C SER A 4 45.51 39.46 14.48
N GLN A 5 45.62 38.16 14.83
CA GLN A 5 45.06 37.47 16.04
C GLN A 5 43.59 37.83 16.36
N GLU A 6 42.68 36.94 16.76
CA GLU A 6 42.70 35.50 17.16
C GLU A 6 41.24 34.92 17.04
N SER A 7 40.84 33.67 17.37
CA SER A 7 41.45 32.52 18.08
C SER A 7 40.95 31.15 17.56
N SER A 8 40.97 30.09 18.39
CA SER A 8 40.50 28.72 18.08
C SER A 8 39.65 28.16 19.22
N PHE A 9 38.64 27.32 18.93
CA PHE A 9 38.04 26.42 19.92
C PHE A 9 37.63 25.08 19.30
N THR A 10 38.31 24.01 19.70
CA THR A 10 38.04 22.63 19.28
C THR A 10 37.55 21.87 20.51
N GLN A 11 36.35 21.29 20.48
CA GLN A 11 35.86 20.43 21.56
C GLN A 11 36.01 18.95 21.19
N THR A 12 37.05 18.32 21.71
CA THR A 12 37.12 16.86 21.89
C THR A 12 36.15 16.43 22.98
N ARG A 13 35.48 15.28 22.78
CA ARG A 13 34.73 14.58 23.83
C ARG A 13 35.36 13.22 24.05
N ASP A 14 36.16 13.13 25.11
CA ASP A 14 36.50 11.85 25.72
C ASP A 14 35.25 11.27 26.42
N SER A 15 35.18 9.94 26.50
CA SER A 15 34.22 9.24 27.34
C SER A 15 34.89 7.97 27.85
N GLN A 16 35.09 7.93 29.16
CA GLN A 16 36.00 7.00 29.83
C GLN A 16 35.42 5.59 29.89
N LEU A 17 36.26 4.61 29.59
CA LEU A 17 36.01 3.21 29.92
C LEU A 17 36.27 2.99 31.42
N HIS A 18 35.23 2.67 32.18
CA HIS A 18 35.38 2.19 33.56
C HIS A 18 35.20 0.67 33.62
N SER A 19 36.24 0.00 34.10
CA SER A 19 36.27 -1.42 34.42
C SER A 19 35.70 -1.72 35.81
N SER A 20 34.93 -2.80 35.96
CA SER A 20 34.68 -3.43 37.27
C SER A 20 34.47 -4.94 37.18
N SER A 21 35.56 -5.64 37.56
CA SER A 21 35.61 -6.83 38.42
C SER A 21 34.40 -7.78 38.55
N PHE A 22 34.71 -9.07 38.36
CA PHE A 22 33.93 -10.23 38.78
C PHE A 22 33.50 -10.18 40.26
N ILE A 23 32.24 -10.56 40.53
CA ILE A 23 31.84 -11.20 41.79
C ILE A 23 31.05 -12.46 41.44
N THR A 24 31.54 -13.61 41.89
CA THR A 24 30.78 -14.86 41.90
C THR A 24 29.78 -14.82 43.04
N ASP A 25 28.50 -15.08 42.78
CA ASP A 25 27.58 -15.41 43.86
C ASP A 25 26.69 -16.60 43.51
N LYS A 26 26.55 -17.50 44.48
CA LYS A 26 25.80 -18.75 44.35
C LYS A 26 24.38 -18.55 44.88
N ASN A 27 23.48 -19.42 44.45
CA ASN A 27 22.35 -19.88 45.28
C ASN A 27 21.19 -18.87 45.50
N ARG A 28 20.35 -18.68 44.47
CA ARG A 28 18.93 -18.31 44.68
C ARG A 28 17.98 -19.34 44.08
N ARG A 29 17.50 -20.25 44.93
CA ARG A 29 16.39 -21.16 44.62
C ARG A 29 15.10 -20.36 44.45
N SER A 30 14.56 -20.27 43.23
CA SER A 30 13.21 -19.78 43.00
C SER A 30 12.17 -20.79 43.51
N LYS A 31 11.58 -20.53 44.67
CA LYS A 31 10.24 -21.07 45.00
C LYS A 31 9.23 -20.49 43.99
N TYR A 32 8.09 -21.16 43.83
CA TYR A 32 7.01 -20.85 42.87
C TYR A 32 7.24 -21.28 41.41
N VAL A 33 7.36 -22.59 41.19
CA VAL A 33 6.86 -23.21 39.96
C VAL A 33 5.55 -23.92 40.32
N TYR A 34 4.43 -23.44 39.76
CA TYR A 34 3.14 -24.12 39.89
C TYR A 34 3.13 -25.35 38.99
N SER A 35 2.92 -26.54 39.58
CA SER A 35 2.87 -27.80 38.85
C SER A 35 1.49 -28.43 39.02
N PRO A 36 0.68 -28.61 37.94
CA PRO A 36 -0.67 -29.16 38.07
C PRO A 36 -0.63 -30.62 38.56
N SER A 37 -1.42 -30.93 39.60
CA SER A 37 -1.51 -32.29 40.11
C SER A 37 -2.28 -33.20 39.14
N LYS A 38 -1.76 -34.42 38.93
CA LYS A 38 -2.41 -35.44 38.09
C LYS A 38 -3.74 -35.88 38.71
N ARG A 39 -4.87 -35.33 38.24
CA ARG A 39 -6.20 -35.86 38.56
C ARG A 39 -6.44 -37.17 37.81
N LYS A 40 -6.95 -38.17 38.54
CA LYS A 40 -7.34 -39.48 37.99
C LYS A 40 -8.58 -39.35 37.10
N GLY A 41 -8.55 -40.04 35.96
CA GLY A 41 -9.67 -40.64 35.25
C GLY A 41 -10.97 -39.84 35.11
N PHE A 42 -11.18 -39.25 33.93
CA PHE A 42 -12.53 -39.06 33.38
C PHE A 42 -12.53 -39.37 31.89
N ASN A 43 -12.90 -40.59 31.52
CA ASN A 43 -13.03 -41.02 30.13
C ASN A 43 -14.33 -40.47 29.52
N GLN A 44 -14.36 -39.17 29.22
CA GLN A 44 -15.31 -38.66 28.23
C GLN A 44 -14.76 -38.96 26.84
N LYS A 45 -15.34 -39.99 26.22
CA LYS A 45 -15.14 -40.30 24.81
C LYS A 45 -15.70 -39.13 24.00
N VAL A 46 -14.82 -38.25 23.52
CA VAL A 46 -15.20 -37.10 22.69
C VAL A 46 -15.80 -37.63 21.39
N SER A 47 -17.13 -37.62 21.31
CA SER A 47 -17.84 -37.83 20.06
C SER A 47 -17.86 -36.50 19.32
N PHE A 48 -17.07 -36.40 18.26
CA PHE A 48 -17.33 -35.40 17.25
C PHE A 48 -18.59 -35.82 16.52
N ASN A 49 -19.73 -35.20 16.84
CA ASN A 49 -20.89 -35.27 15.98
C ASN A 49 -20.53 -34.56 14.67
N ASP A 50 -20.52 -35.31 13.58
CA ASP A 50 -20.41 -34.75 12.23
C ASP A 50 -21.62 -33.86 11.94
N LEU A 51 -21.49 -32.57 12.23
CA LEU A 51 -22.44 -31.54 11.84
C LEU A 51 -22.33 -31.33 10.33
N ASN A 52 -23.06 -32.17 9.61
CA ASN A 52 -23.26 -32.08 8.17
C ASN A 52 -23.76 -30.68 7.75
N SER A 53 -23.33 -30.24 6.57
CA SER A 53 -23.74 -28.99 5.91
C SER A 53 -23.16 -27.67 6.46
N HIS A 54 -21.86 -27.63 6.76
CA HIS A 54 -21.09 -26.45 6.39
C HIS A 54 -20.78 -26.50 4.89
N SER A 55 -21.29 -25.53 4.14
CA SER A 55 -20.98 -25.36 2.73
C SER A 55 -19.47 -25.14 2.56
N PHE A 56 -18.80 -26.09 1.91
CA PHE A 56 -17.41 -25.94 1.52
C PHE A 56 -17.30 -24.72 0.58
N HIS A 57 -16.82 -23.59 1.11
CA HIS A 57 -16.69 -22.35 0.36
C HIS A 57 -15.50 -22.48 -0.62
N SER A 58 -15.80 -22.98 -1.81
CA SER A 58 -14.83 -23.15 -2.90
C SER A 58 -14.28 -21.81 -3.34
N VAL A 59 -12.95 -21.67 -3.36
CA VAL A 59 -12.20 -20.56 -3.98
C VAL A 59 -12.83 -20.22 -5.35
N PRO A 60 -12.99 -18.93 -5.72
CA PRO A 60 -13.62 -18.55 -6.98
C PRO A 60 -13.03 -19.30 -8.16
N SER A 61 -13.89 -19.90 -8.98
CA SER A 61 -13.45 -20.53 -10.21
C SER A 61 -13.00 -19.47 -11.20
N LYS A 62 -12.24 -19.89 -12.23
CA LYS A 62 -11.86 -18.99 -13.33
C LYS A 62 -13.09 -18.35 -14.00
N LYS A 63 -14.23 -19.05 -14.02
CA LYS A 63 -15.50 -18.58 -14.61
C LYS A 63 -16.17 -17.50 -13.76
N ASP A 64 -16.08 -17.59 -12.43
CA ASP A 64 -16.64 -16.59 -11.51
C ASP A 64 -15.89 -15.25 -11.55
N LEU A 65 -14.67 -15.25 -12.07
CA LEU A 65 -13.80 -14.09 -12.24
C LEU A 65 -13.72 -13.60 -13.69
N GLU A 66 -14.44 -14.23 -14.61
CA GLU A 66 -14.39 -13.88 -16.03
C GLU A 66 -14.99 -12.49 -16.27
N GLY A 67 -14.27 -11.64 -17.01
CA GLY A 67 -14.63 -10.24 -17.22
C GLY A 67 -14.49 -9.33 -15.99
N LEU A 68 -14.08 -9.85 -14.83
CA LEU A 68 -13.78 -9.04 -13.64
C LEU A 68 -12.33 -8.56 -13.63
N ASN A 69 -12.14 -7.33 -13.17
CA ASN A 69 -10.86 -6.64 -13.08
C ASN A 69 -10.55 -6.18 -11.64
N ASP A 70 -9.27 -6.02 -11.34
CA ASP A 70 -8.76 -5.37 -10.16
C ASP A 70 -9.25 -3.91 -10.11
N ALA A 71 -9.85 -3.51 -8.98
CA ALA A 71 -10.48 -2.19 -8.86
C ALA A 71 -9.48 -1.03 -8.75
N PHE A 72 -8.21 -1.29 -8.45
CA PHE A 72 -7.13 -0.30 -8.45
C PHE A 72 -6.49 -0.18 -9.84
N THR A 73 -5.87 -1.23 -10.36
CA THR A 73 -5.08 -1.20 -11.61
C THR A 73 -5.97 -1.23 -12.86
N GLY A 74 -7.13 -1.88 -12.79
CA GLY A 74 -7.99 -2.17 -13.95
C GLY A 74 -7.60 -3.42 -14.73
N GLU A 75 -6.63 -4.21 -14.26
CA GLU A 75 -6.19 -5.45 -14.91
C GLU A 75 -7.11 -6.63 -14.59
N SER A 76 -7.22 -7.59 -15.51
CA SER A 76 -8.06 -8.78 -15.30
C SER A 76 -7.60 -9.62 -14.10
N LEU A 77 -8.56 -10.15 -13.35
CA LEU A 77 -8.26 -10.88 -12.12
C LEU A 77 -7.47 -12.17 -12.37
N ASN A 78 -6.58 -12.48 -11.44
CA ASN A 78 -5.70 -13.64 -11.50
C ASN A 78 -5.50 -14.19 -10.09
N ILE A 79 -6.05 -15.38 -9.83
CA ILE A 79 -6.04 -16.06 -8.53
C ILE A 79 -4.60 -16.25 -8.03
N LYS A 80 -3.63 -16.44 -8.93
CA LYS A 80 -2.21 -16.66 -8.58
C LYS A 80 -1.53 -15.46 -7.93
N LEU A 81 -2.09 -14.25 -8.06
CA LEU A 81 -1.59 -13.02 -7.43
C LEU A 81 -2.19 -12.79 -6.02
N GLY A 82 -2.97 -13.77 -5.52
CA GLY A 82 -3.86 -13.62 -4.37
C GLY A 82 -5.03 -12.68 -4.67
N LEU A 83 -6.16 -12.91 -4.03
CA LEU A 83 -7.39 -12.14 -4.28
C LEU A 83 -8.05 -11.71 -2.98
N HIS A 84 -8.46 -10.45 -2.97
CA HIS A 84 -9.16 -9.80 -1.87
C HIS A 84 -10.45 -9.19 -2.39
N GLN A 85 -11.54 -9.24 -1.62
CA GLN A 85 -12.83 -8.67 -2.01
C GLN A 85 -13.33 -7.69 -0.94
N CYS A 86 -13.74 -6.50 -1.38
CA CYS A 86 -14.49 -5.59 -0.51
C CYS A 86 -15.89 -6.16 -0.22
N GLN A 87 -16.19 -6.51 1.03
CA GLN A 87 -17.48 -7.08 1.39
C GLN A 87 -18.65 -6.10 1.37
N ASN A 88 -18.39 -4.79 1.32
CA ASN A 88 -19.45 -3.80 1.13
C ASN A 88 -19.93 -3.74 -0.34
N CYS A 89 -19.00 -3.59 -1.29
CA CYS A 89 -19.35 -3.28 -2.69
C CYS A 89 -18.88 -4.31 -3.73
N LYS A 90 -18.30 -5.43 -3.30
CA LYS A 90 -17.96 -6.64 -4.11
C LYS A 90 -16.95 -6.46 -5.23
N VAL A 91 -16.21 -5.37 -5.23
CA VAL A 91 -15.04 -5.18 -6.10
C VAL A 91 -13.84 -5.97 -5.56
N TYR A 92 -12.99 -6.44 -6.45
CA TYR A 92 -11.82 -7.27 -6.15
C TYR A 92 -10.50 -6.49 -6.24
N TYR A 93 -9.47 -7.03 -5.60
CA TYR A 93 -8.09 -6.57 -5.66
C TYR A 93 -7.13 -7.76 -5.69
N HIS A 94 -6.03 -7.64 -6.43
CA HIS A 94 -4.83 -8.44 -6.22
C HIS A 94 -4.12 -8.03 -4.93
N THR A 95 -3.22 -8.88 -4.44
CA THR A 95 -2.50 -8.62 -3.18
C THR A 95 -1.64 -7.35 -3.23
N GLU A 96 -0.93 -7.10 -4.34
CA GLU A 96 -0.09 -5.90 -4.49
C GLU A 96 -0.92 -4.60 -4.50
N SER A 97 -2.08 -4.61 -5.18
CA SER A 97 -3.04 -3.50 -5.15
C SER A 97 -3.48 -3.18 -3.72
N LEU A 98 -3.79 -4.22 -2.92
CA LEU A 98 -4.19 -4.02 -1.52
C LEU A 98 -3.05 -3.47 -0.64
N GLN A 99 -1.78 -3.81 -0.93
CA GLN A 99 -0.64 -3.20 -0.24
C GLN A 99 -0.57 -1.68 -0.45
N VAL A 100 -0.76 -1.21 -1.70
CA VAL A 100 -0.81 0.23 -2.00
C VAL A 100 -2.03 0.89 -1.34
N ILE A 101 -3.20 0.24 -1.36
CA ILE A 101 -4.41 0.75 -0.70
C ILE A 101 -4.22 0.85 0.82
N ASN A 102 -3.49 -0.09 1.42
CA ASN A 102 -3.17 -0.08 2.84
C ASN A 102 -2.25 1.10 3.22
N SER A 103 -1.16 1.34 2.48
CA SER A 103 -0.24 2.46 2.78
C SER A 103 -0.82 3.82 2.42
N GLU A 104 -1.47 3.96 1.25
CA GLU A 104 -1.85 5.26 0.69
C GLU A 104 -3.31 5.67 0.98
N ASN A 105 -4.20 4.71 1.25
CA ASN A 105 -5.63 4.94 1.51
C ASN A 105 -6.12 4.41 2.87
N SER A 106 -5.19 4.05 3.77
CA SER A 106 -5.51 3.49 5.09
C SER A 106 -6.40 2.23 5.05
N GLY A 107 -6.23 1.40 4.01
CA GLY A 107 -6.99 0.16 3.79
C GLY A 107 -8.44 0.35 3.33
N LYS A 108 -8.82 1.57 2.91
CA LYS A 108 -10.18 1.86 2.43
C LYS A 108 -10.36 1.42 0.98
N CYS A 109 -11.46 0.72 0.71
CA CYS A 109 -11.86 0.29 -0.62
C CYS A 109 -12.01 1.49 -1.58
N VAL A 110 -11.30 1.47 -2.72
CA VAL A 110 -11.28 2.59 -3.68
C VAL A 110 -12.63 2.89 -4.34
N ALA A 111 -13.57 1.93 -4.29
CA ALA A 111 -14.91 2.09 -4.84
C ALA A 111 -15.97 2.62 -3.85
N CYS A 112 -15.81 2.42 -2.54
CA CYS A 112 -16.86 2.73 -1.55
C CYS A 112 -16.35 3.15 -0.16
N LEU A 113 -15.04 3.36 -0.01
CA LEU A 113 -14.32 3.78 1.20
C LEU A 113 -14.44 2.87 2.44
N SER A 114 -15.21 1.77 2.38
CA SER A 114 -15.28 0.76 3.43
C SER A 114 -13.94 0.06 3.64
N LYS A 115 -13.58 -0.21 4.91
CA LYS A 115 -12.40 -1.01 5.29
C LYS A 115 -12.66 -2.52 5.31
N ASN A 116 -13.91 -2.96 5.09
CA ASN A 116 -14.23 -4.38 5.08
C ASN A 116 -13.79 -4.99 3.74
N ILE A 117 -12.50 -5.35 3.67
CA ILE A 117 -11.86 -6.07 2.58
C ILE A 117 -11.26 -7.34 3.19
N ILE A 118 -11.60 -8.50 2.62
CA ILE A 118 -11.16 -9.80 3.11
C ILE A 118 -10.39 -10.56 2.04
N ASP A 119 -9.49 -11.44 2.47
CA ASP A 119 -8.84 -12.43 1.63
C ASP A 119 -9.86 -13.50 1.19
N VAL A 120 -9.87 -13.81 -0.10
CA VAL A 120 -10.84 -14.73 -0.74
C VAL A 120 -10.29 -16.16 -0.88
N VAL A 121 -8.98 -16.34 -0.74
CA VAL A 121 -8.28 -17.63 -0.87
C VAL A 121 -8.29 -18.40 0.45
N THR A 122 -8.33 -17.70 1.58
CA THR A 122 -8.31 -18.28 2.95
C THR A 122 -9.63 -18.91 3.44
N GLY A 123 -10.53 -19.31 2.53
CA GLY A 123 -11.78 -20.02 2.87
C GLY A 123 -12.88 -19.14 3.46
N GLN A 124 -12.73 -17.82 3.46
CA GLN A 124 -13.79 -16.89 3.88
C GLN A 124 -14.85 -16.70 2.77
N THR A 125 -16.08 -16.42 3.17
CA THR A 125 -17.21 -16.24 2.23
C THR A 125 -17.05 -14.98 1.37
N TYR A 126 -16.73 -15.16 0.08
CA TYR A 126 -16.93 -14.12 -0.93
C TYR A 126 -18.37 -14.18 -1.47
N LYS A 127 -18.81 -13.10 -2.12
CA LYS A 127 -20.05 -13.06 -2.91
C LYS A 127 -19.72 -12.78 -4.38
N SER A 128 -20.69 -12.90 -5.28
CA SER A 128 -20.53 -12.51 -6.68
C SER A 128 -19.89 -11.13 -6.82
N GLY A 129 -18.92 -11.02 -7.73
CA GLY A 129 -18.17 -9.79 -7.96
C GLY A 129 -18.90 -8.74 -8.77
N ARG A 130 -18.27 -7.56 -8.85
CA ARG A 130 -18.53 -6.57 -9.89
C ARG A 130 -17.25 -5.79 -10.24
N ASN A 131 -17.23 -5.21 -11.43
CA ASN A 131 -16.20 -4.24 -11.82
C ASN A 131 -16.35 -2.90 -11.10
N TYR A 132 -15.24 -2.15 -11.07
CA TYR A 132 -15.22 -0.75 -10.65
C TYR A 132 -14.85 0.18 -11.81
N ASP A 133 -15.87 0.83 -12.35
CA ASP A 133 -15.76 1.88 -13.35
C ASP A 133 -15.33 3.17 -12.68
N ALA A 134 -14.09 3.59 -12.95
CA ALA A 134 -13.45 4.73 -12.32
C ALA A 134 -13.92 6.04 -12.98
N GLU A 135 -14.54 6.91 -12.18
CA GLU A 135 -15.12 8.18 -12.64
C GLU A 135 -14.09 9.06 -13.35
N VAL A 136 -14.50 9.68 -14.47
CA VAL A 136 -13.64 10.62 -15.20
C VAL A 136 -13.69 11.99 -14.52
N VAL A 137 -12.55 12.43 -13.99
CA VAL A 137 -12.44 13.70 -13.26
C VAL A 137 -11.49 14.68 -13.95
N THR A 138 -11.65 15.95 -13.60
CA THR A 138 -10.99 17.12 -14.18
C THR A 138 -10.28 17.94 -13.09
N LEU A 139 -9.49 18.93 -13.48
CA LEU A 139 -8.85 19.85 -12.54
C LEU A 139 -9.85 20.66 -11.69
N GLN A 140 -11.11 20.77 -12.13
CA GLN A 140 -12.18 21.49 -11.44
C GLN A 140 -12.83 20.67 -10.32
N ASN A 141 -13.03 19.35 -10.51
CA ASN A 141 -13.81 18.52 -9.57
C ASN A 141 -13.00 17.50 -8.77
N TYR A 142 -11.78 17.11 -9.20
CA TYR A 142 -11.02 15.97 -8.63
C TYR A 142 -10.98 15.92 -7.09
N ARG A 143 -10.92 17.08 -6.41
CA ARG A 143 -10.85 17.19 -4.94
C ARG A 143 -12.00 16.51 -4.18
N LYS A 144 -13.14 16.27 -4.84
CA LYS A 144 -14.29 15.56 -4.26
C LYS A 144 -14.11 14.03 -4.20
N HIS A 145 -13.12 13.49 -4.91
CA HIS A 145 -12.93 12.05 -5.13
C HIS A 145 -11.71 11.50 -4.38
N ILE A 146 -11.29 12.13 -3.27
CA ILE A 146 -10.16 11.66 -2.44
C ILE A 146 -10.48 10.28 -1.86
N GLY A 147 -9.52 9.36 -1.97
CA GLY A 147 -9.65 7.97 -1.56
C GLY A 147 -10.31 7.06 -2.60
N HIS A 148 -10.69 7.61 -3.75
CA HIS A 148 -11.21 6.86 -4.89
C HIS A 148 -10.16 6.66 -5.98
N VAL A 149 -10.34 5.60 -6.77
CA VAL A 149 -9.62 5.44 -8.04
C VAL A 149 -10.41 6.16 -9.12
N ILE A 150 -9.73 7.09 -9.79
CA ILE A 150 -10.29 7.99 -10.80
C ILE A 150 -9.67 7.71 -12.16
N THR A 151 -10.38 8.09 -13.21
CA THR A 151 -9.79 8.32 -14.53
C THR A 151 -9.50 9.82 -14.67
N PHE A 152 -8.29 10.19 -15.06
CA PHE A 152 -7.91 11.59 -15.28
C PHE A 152 -7.22 11.74 -16.63
N GLU A 153 -7.52 12.83 -17.35
CA GLU A 153 -6.83 13.19 -18.59
C GLU A 153 -6.24 14.60 -18.48
N GLY A 154 -4.97 14.76 -18.83
CA GLY A 154 -4.30 16.06 -18.75
C GLY A 154 -2.99 16.14 -19.54
N HIS A 155 -2.60 17.37 -19.86
CA HIS A 155 -1.29 17.68 -20.42
C HIS A 155 -0.22 17.68 -19.33
N VAL A 156 0.99 17.22 -19.66
CA VAL A 156 2.13 17.13 -18.74
C VAL A 156 3.15 18.24 -19.04
N PRO A 157 3.03 19.45 -18.45
CA PRO A 157 4.02 20.52 -18.65
C PRO A 157 5.43 20.16 -18.13
N ARG A 158 5.53 19.34 -17.08
CA ARG A 158 6.82 18.94 -16.50
C ARG A 158 6.73 17.65 -15.70
N ILE A 159 7.91 17.09 -15.43
CA ILE A 159 8.11 15.95 -14.55
C ILE A 159 9.17 16.36 -13.54
N ASN A 160 8.88 16.17 -12.26
CA ASN A 160 9.82 16.35 -11.17
C ASN A 160 10.26 14.98 -10.66
N ILE A 161 11.45 14.91 -10.07
CA ILE A 161 12.00 13.70 -9.45
C ILE A 161 12.14 13.98 -7.95
N SER A 162 11.91 12.99 -7.10
CA SER A 162 12.15 13.08 -5.66
C SER A 162 13.63 13.36 -5.34
N ARG A 163 13.92 13.91 -4.15
CA ARG A 163 15.28 14.25 -3.70
C ARG A 163 16.27 13.08 -3.76
N ASP A 164 15.80 11.86 -3.58
CA ASP A 164 16.62 10.63 -3.66
C ASP A 164 16.77 10.09 -5.09
N GLY A 165 16.20 10.75 -6.11
CA GLY A 165 16.30 10.37 -7.52
C GLY A 165 15.41 9.19 -7.95
N ARG A 166 14.61 8.61 -7.05
CA ARG A 166 13.97 7.29 -7.26
C ARG A 166 12.47 7.31 -7.53
N SER A 167 11.74 8.36 -7.16
CA SER A 167 10.29 8.49 -7.40
C SER A 167 9.99 9.69 -8.29
N TYR A 168 8.90 9.62 -9.06
CA TYR A 168 8.58 10.59 -10.12
C TYR A 168 7.23 11.24 -9.85
N ALA A 169 7.17 12.56 -10.05
CA ALA A 169 5.96 13.36 -10.02
C ALA A 169 5.71 13.97 -11.40
N VAL A 170 4.79 13.38 -12.14
CA VAL A 170 4.33 13.86 -13.45
C VAL A 170 3.27 14.92 -13.18
N MET A 171 3.60 16.20 -13.37
CA MET A 171 2.74 17.31 -12.99
C MET A 171 1.70 17.59 -14.07
N PHE A 172 0.46 17.91 -13.67
CA PHE A 172 -0.61 18.33 -14.59
C PHE A 172 -0.90 19.83 -14.57
N GLU A 173 -0.34 20.54 -13.59
CA GLU A 173 -0.49 21.99 -13.42
C GLU A 173 0.88 22.67 -13.36
N ASN A 174 0.98 23.92 -13.84
CA ASN A 174 2.16 24.75 -13.65
C ASN A 174 2.23 25.34 -12.22
N LYS A 175 2.05 24.50 -11.20
CA LYS A 175 2.10 24.84 -9.76
C LYS A 175 3.24 24.10 -9.07
N SER A 176 3.66 24.55 -7.89
CA SER A 176 4.70 23.87 -7.11
C SER A 176 4.28 22.43 -6.76
N TRP A 177 5.24 21.58 -6.38
CA TRP A 177 5.00 20.17 -6.04
C TRP A 177 3.81 19.98 -5.08
N LYS A 178 3.68 20.85 -4.06
CA LYS A 178 2.62 20.78 -3.03
C LYS A 178 1.25 21.24 -3.54
N TYR A 179 1.20 22.24 -4.43
CA TYR A 179 -0.04 22.90 -4.82
C TYR A 179 -0.62 22.45 -6.16
N GLY A 180 0.15 21.74 -6.98
CA GLY A 180 -0.31 21.14 -8.23
C GLY A 180 -0.77 19.69 -8.08
N LEU A 181 -1.82 19.33 -8.81
CA LEU A 181 -2.16 17.94 -9.09
C LEU A 181 -1.04 17.28 -9.92
N LYS A 182 -0.73 16.04 -9.60
CA LYS A 182 0.36 15.25 -10.18
C LYS A 182 0.04 13.76 -10.10
N MET A 183 0.52 13.00 -11.06
CA MET A 183 0.63 11.56 -10.96
C MET A 183 1.95 11.20 -10.26
N ILE A 184 1.92 10.28 -9.30
CA ILE A 184 3.08 9.79 -8.55
C ILE A 184 3.37 8.35 -8.97
N VAL A 185 4.64 8.11 -9.32
CA VAL A 185 5.22 6.77 -9.46
C VAL A 185 6.29 6.61 -8.40
N PHE A 186 6.01 5.80 -7.38
CA PHE A 186 6.97 5.50 -6.31
C PHE A 186 8.09 4.59 -6.78
N ARG A 187 9.25 4.65 -6.12
CA ARG A 187 10.47 3.88 -6.46
C ARG A 187 10.27 2.40 -6.80
N GLY A 188 9.38 1.69 -6.09
CA GLY A 188 9.11 0.27 -6.33
C GLY A 188 8.37 -0.01 -7.63
N ASN A 189 7.62 0.98 -8.12
CA ASN A 189 6.70 0.85 -9.26
C ASN A 189 7.29 1.44 -10.55
N VAL A 190 8.41 2.16 -10.47
CA VAL A 190 9.04 2.82 -11.65
C VAL A 190 9.25 1.85 -12.80
N ASN A 191 9.77 0.65 -12.53
CA ASN A 191 10.01 -0.34 -13.58
C ASN A 191 8.70 -0.94 -14.11
N LYS A 192 7.73 -1.24 -13.23
CA LYS A 192 6.42 -1.79 -13.60
C LYS A 192 5.61 -0.85 -14.50
N VAL A 193 5.71 0.47 -14.28
CA VAL A 193 5.09 1.50 -15.12
C VAL A 193 5.79 1.66 -16.49
N GLY A 194 7.00 1.12 -16.69
CA GLY A 194 7.77 1.21 -17.95
C GLY A 194 9.15 1.87 -17.83
N GLY A 195 9.57 2.24 -16.61
CA GLY A 195 10.89 2.75 -16.30
C GLY A 195 11.08 4.26 -16.48
N LYS A 196 12.22 4.77 -16.00
CA LYS A 196 12.59 6.20 -16.04
C LYS A 196 12.46 6.83 -17.43
N LYS A 197 12.90 6.13 -18.49
CA LYS A 197 12.84 6.63 -19.88
C LYS A 197 11.40 6.85 -20.33
N PHE A 198 10.52 5.87 -20.10
CA PHE A 198 9.09 5.97 -20.41
C PHE A 198 8.45 7.14 -19.67
N ILE A 199 8.65 7.23 -18.34
CA ILE A 199 8.07 8.29 -17.52
C ILE A 199 8.52 9.67 -18.03
N ASN A 200 9.83 9.87 -18.24
CA ASN A 200 10.36 11.14 -18.74
C ASN A 200 9.79 11.54 -20.11
N ASN A 201 9.51 10.56 -20.98
CA ASN A 201 8.91 10.77 -22.29
C ASN A 201 7.40 11.12 -22.25
N LEU A 202 6.78 11.21 -21.07
CA LEU A 202 5.43 11.77 -20.91
C LEU A 202 5.43 13.31 -20.90
N LYS A 203 6.59 13.98 -20.72
CA LYS A 203 6.67 15.44 -20.75
C LYS A 203 6.24 16.00 -22.11
N GLY A 204 5.38 17.01 -22.10
CA GLY A 204 4.82 17.66 -23.30
C GLY A 204 3.65 16.92 -23.94
N LYS A 205 3.25 15.76 -23.39
CA LYS A 205 2.18 14.93 -23.93
C LYS A 205 0.86 15.14 -23.21
N ARG A 206 -0.25 14.75 -23.83
CA ARG A 206 -1.50 14.52 -23.12
C ARG A 206 -1.58 13.05 -22.74
N ILE A 207 -1.91 12.76 -21.49
CA ILE A 207 -2.05 11.39 -21.01
C ILE A 207 -3.41 11.20 -20.36
N LYS A 208 -3.99 10.01 -20.57
CA LYS A 208 -5.16 9.52 -19.85
C LYS A 208 -4.70 8.41 -18.92
N ILE A 209 -5.02 8.52 -17.64
CA ILE A 209 -4.58 7.59 -16.60
C ILE A 209 -5.75 7.14 -15.72
N ARG A 210 -5.63 5.93 -15.16
CA ARG A 210 -6.39 5.46 -14.01
C ARG A 210 -5.48 5.60 -12.78
N GLY A 211 -6.00 5.95 -11.60
CA GLY A 211 -5.18 5.90 -10.39
C GLY A 211 -5.89 6.38 -9.12
N LEU A 212 -5.33 6.03 -7.96
CA LEU A 212 -5.87 6.36 -6.65
C LEU A 212 -5.56 7.83 -6.33
N LEU A 213 -6.59 8.66 -6.17
CA LEU A 213 -6.42 10.05 -5.74
C LEU A 213 -6.28 10.12 -4.21
N THR A 214 -5.19 10.69 -3.73
CA THR A 214 -5.00 11.00 -2.29
C THR A 214 -4.59 12.45 -2.09
N CYS A 215 -4.65 12.93 -0.84
CA CYS A 215 -4.13 14.23 -0.43
C CYS A 215 -3.13 14.02 0.71
N HIS A 216 -1.84 14.05 0.39
CA HIS A 216 -0.78 13.86 1.37
C HIS A 216 -0.50 15.17 2.12
N GLN A 217 -0.40 15.14 3.45
CA GLN A 217 -0.22 16.35 4.30
C GLN A 217 0.94 17.26 3.84
N THR A 218 2.12 16.68 3.58
CA THR A 218 3.30 17.39 3.05
C THR A 218 3.20 17.74 1.56
N PHE A 219 2.78 16.80 0.71
CA PHE A 219 2.91 16.88 -0.75
C PHE A 219 1.65 17.30 -1.50
N GLY A 220 0.51 17.49 -0.81
CA GLY A 220 -0.78 17.82 -1.40
C GLY A 220 -1.37 16.69 -2.24
N TYR A 221 -2.15 17.06 -3.25
CA TYR A 221 -2.91 16.12 -4.07
C TYR A 221 -2.04 15.29 -5.02
N GLN A 222 -2.31 13.99 -5.10
CA GLN A 222 -1.56 13.04 -5.91
C GLN A 222 -2.44 11.91 -6.45
N ILE A 223 -2.23 11.53 -7.71
CA ILE A 223 -2.83 10.35 -8.35
C ILE A 223 -1.77 9.26 -8.36
N ILE A 224 -1.97 8.18 -7.61
CA ILE A 224 -0.98 7.13 -7.40
C ILE A 224 -1.24 6.01 -8.41
N ILE A 225 -0.17 5.58 -9.09
CA ILE A 225 -0.19 4.43 -10.00
C ILE A 225 0.92 3.44 -9.64
N SER A 226 0.70 2.16 -9.94
CA SER A 226 1.69 1.09 -9.78
C SER A 226 2.06 0.37 -11.06
N GLU A 227 1.11 0.21 -11.99
CA GLU A 227 1.27 -0.65 -13.18
C GLU A 227 1.20 0.13 -14.50
N ARG A 228 1.78 -0.43 -15.56
CA ARG A 228 1.73 0.16 -16.92
C ARG A 228 0.31 0.26 -17.47
N SER A 229 -0.55 -0.70 -17.14
CA SER A 229 -1.99 -0.74 -17.46
C SER A 229 -2.76 0.50 -17.00
N MET A 230 -2.30 1.15 -15.93
CA MET A 230 -2.91 2.37 -15.39
C MET A 230 -2.67 3.61 -16.26
N VAL A 231 -1.76 3.56 -17.25
CA VAL A 231 -1.57 4.62 -18.25
C VAL A 231 -2.32 4.25 -19.53
N LEU A 232 -3.59 4.65 -19.58
CA LEU A 232 -4.60 4.24 -20.55
C LEU A 232 -4.36 4.79 -21.97
N ASN A 233 -3.88 6.03 -22.09
CA ASN A 233 -3.59 6.64 -23.39
C ASN A 233 -2.46 7.68 -23.29
N ILE A 234 -1.73 7.88 -24.39
CA ILE A 234 -0.67 8.88 -24.55
C ILE A 234 -0.81 9.48 -25.96
N GLN A 235 -0.95 10.80 -26.03
CA GLN A 235 -0.93 11.63 -27.24
C GLN A 235 0.32 12.52 -27.19
#